data_AF-A0A7K2QNQ7-F1
#
_entry.id   AF-A0A7K2QNQ7-F1
#
_cell.length_a   1.000
_cell.length_b   1.000
_cell.length_c   1.000
_cell.angle_alpha   90.00
_cell.angle_beta   90.00
_cell.angle_gamma   90.00
#
_symmetry.space_group_name_H-M   'P 1'
#
loop_
_entity.id
_entity.type
_entity.pdbx_description
1 polymer ?
#
loop_
_entity_poly.entity_id
_entity_poly.type
_entity_poly.pdbx_seq_one_letter_code
_entity_poly.pdbx_strand_id
1 'polypeptide(L)'
;LTAPGLLDAAWEALAPGGRLVVNTVTLESEAVLTARYRRHGGDLVKLAVAHAAAVGGFTGWRQAMPVTQWTVTKPWPRPDDRTAQDLNEEEDQTR
;
A
#
# COMPACT_ATOMS: atom_id res chain seq x y z
N LEU A 1 -9.66 1.14 1.75
CA LEU A 1 -9.63 0.10 2.80
C LEU A 1 -11.01 -0.27 3.36
N THR A 2 -12.06 0.24 2.75
CA THR A 2 -13.43 0.27 3.25
C THR A 2 -14.27 -0.92 2.79
N ALA A 3 -13.76 -1.69 1.82
CA ALA A 3 -14.32 -2.97 1.41
C ALA A 3 -13.30 -4.08 1.74
N PRO A 4 -13.74 -5.20 2.35
CA PRO A 4 -12.89 -6.37 2.58
C PRO A 4 -12.21 -6.83 1.29
N GLY A 5 -10.93 -7.19 1.35
CA GLY A 5 -10.17 -7.76 0.22
C GLY A 5 -9.71 -6.77 -0.87
N LEU A 6 -10.12 -5.49 -0.83
CA LEU A 6 -9.78 -4.52 -1.89
C LEU A 6 -8.26 -4.39 -2.12
N LEU A 7 -7.46 -4.33 -1.05
CA LEU A 7 -6.01 -4.20 -1.19
C LEU A 7 -5.35 -5.46 -1.75
N ASP A 8 -5.86 -6.65 -1.39
CA ASP A 8 -5.36 -7.91 -1.94
C ASP A 8 -5.68 -7.99 -3.43
N ALA A 9 -6.92 -7.69 -3.82
CA ALA A 9 -7.32 -7.67 -5.23
C ALA A 9 -6.51 -6.66 -6.04
N ALA A 10 -6.27 -5.46 -5.51
CA ALA A 10 -5.43 -4.45 -6.16
C ALA A 10 -3.97 -4.90 -6.30
N TRP A 11 -3.42 -5.59 -5.28
CA TRP A 11 -2.07 -6.12 -5.32
C TRP A 11 -1.91 -7.25 -6.35
N GLU A 12 -2.89 -8.16 -6.43
CA GLU A 12 -2.87 -9.26 -7.39
C GLU A 12 -3.00 -8.76 -8.83
N ALA A 13 -3.90 -7.80 -9.07
CA ALA A 13 -4.10 -7.20 -10.39
C ALA A 13 -2.90 -6.36 -10.88
N LEU A 14 -2.02 -5.93 -9.97
CA LEU A 14 -0.85 -5.13 -10.33
C LEU A 14 0.18 -6.00 -11.06
N ALA A 15 0.60 -5.55 -12.25
CA ALA A 15 1.68 -6.20 -12.99
C ALA A 15 3.01 -6.10 -12.21
N PRO A 16 3.94 -7.06 -12.37
CA PRO A 16 5.28 -6.94 -11.81
C PRO A 16 5.98 -5.65 -12.27
N GLY A 17 6.65 -4.96 -11.35
CA GLY A 17 7.19 -3.61 -11.56
C GLY A 17 6.15 -2.48 -11.41
N GLY A 18 4.86 -2.81 -11.30
CA GLY A 18 3.80 -1.84 -11.06
C GLY A 18 3.89 -1.20 -9.67
N ARG A 19 3.40 0.04 -9.54
CA ARG A 19 3.41 0.80 -8.28
C ARG A 19 2.01 0.90 -7.70
N LEU A 20 1.87 0.58 -6.42
CA LEU A 20 0.68 0.83 -5.61
C LEU A 20 0.92 2.02 -4.69
N VAL A 21 -0.04 2.94 -4.64
CA VAL A 21 -0.07 4.07 -3.71
C VAL A 21 -1.40 4.05 -2.97
N VAL A 22 -1.35 4.11 -1.64
CA VAL A 22 -2.56 4.05 -0.79
C VAL A 22 -2.52 5.18 0.22
N ASN A 23 -3.62 5.94 0.30
CA ASN A 23 -3.78 7.05 1.23
C ASN A 23 -4.88 6.75 2.25
N THR A 24 -4.64 7.08 3.52
CA THR A 24 -5.59 6.87 4.62
C THR A 24 -5.53 7.98 5.64
N VAL A 25 -6.66 8.24 6.31
CA VAL A 25 -6.79 9.26 7.36
C VAL A 25 -7.38 8.73 8.66
N THR A 26 -7.76 7.45 8.71
CA THR A 26 -8.33 6.82 9.91
C THR A 26 -7.35 5.82 10.52
N LEU A 27 -7.39 5.68 11.84
CA LEU A 27 -6.49 4.78 12.58
C LEU A 27 -6.64 3.32 12.15
N GLU A 28 -7.87 2.86 11.91
CA GLU A 28 -8.15 1.49 11.45
C GLU A 28 -7.49 1.23 10.10
N SER A 29 -7.58 2.20 9.20
CA SER A 29 -6.97 2.08 7.88
C SER A 29 -5.44 2.16 7.96
N GLU A 30 -4.89 2.99 8.84
CA GLU A 30 -3.45 3.08 9.10
C GLU A 30 -2.89 1.78 9.66
N ALA A 31 -3.63 1.08 10.52
CA ALA A 31 -3.24 -0.23 11.03
C ALA A 31 -3.09 -1.24 9.89
N VAL A 32 -4.02 -1.24 8.93
CA VAL A 32 -3.91 -2.13 7.77
C VAL A 32 -2.74 -1.74 6.86
N LEU A 33 -2.50 -0.45 6.59
CA LEU A 33 -1.32 -0.01 5.83
C LEU A 33 -0.03 -0.43 6.51
N THR A 34 0.06 -0.29 7.84
CA THR A 34 1.23 -0.69 8.62
C THR A 34 1.52 -2.19 8.48
N ALA A 35 0.49 -3.02 8.52
CA ALA A 35 0.63 -4.46 8.30
C ALA A 35 1.13 -4.79 6.87
N ARG A 36 0.61 -4.08 5.86
CA ARG A 36 1.04 -4.28 4.46
C ARG A 36 2.45 -3.77 4.20
N TYR A 37 2.82 -2.63 4.76
CA TYR A 37 4.17 -2.09 4.75
C TYR A 37 5.17 -3.10 5.35
N ARG A 38 4.85 -3.72 6.49
CA ARG A 38 5.71 -4.77 7.06
C ARG A 38 5.88 -5.99 6.16
N ARG A 39 4.85 -6.35 5.39
CA ARG A 39 4.87 -7.51 4.49
C ARG A 39 5.58 -7.25 3.17
N HIS A 40 5.37 -6.08 2.56
CA HIS A 40 5.81 -5.79 1.19
C HIS A 40 6.86 -4.68 1.11
N GLY A 41 7.24 -4.06 2.22
CA GLY A 41 8.16 -2.93 2.26
C GLY A 41 7.58 -1.68 1.59
N GLY A 42 8.41 -0.98 0.83
CA GLY A 42 8.08 0.33 0.25
C GLY A 42 8.34 1.47 1.24
N ASP A 43 7.62 2.58 1.06
CA ASP A 43 7.76 3.79 1.87
C ASP A 43 6.42 4.11 2.55
N LEU A 44 6.46 4.38 3.85
CA LEU A 44 5.30 4.80 4.65
C LEU A 44 5.56 6.19 5.20
N VAL A 45 4.74 7.16 4.83
CA VAL A 45 4.90 8.56 5.22
C VAL A 45 3.61 9.11 5.84
N LYS A 46 3.76 9.99 6.85
CA LYS A 46 2.66 10.74 7.47
C LYS A 46 2.77 12.20 7.04
N LEU A 47 1.77 12.70 6.32
CA LEU A 47 1.73 14.06 5.79
C LEU A 47 0.77 14.91 6.62
N ALA A 48 1.30 15.97 7.23
CA ALA A 48 0.52 16.98 7.94
C ALA A 48 0.66 18.31 7.20
N VAL A 49 -0.47 18.89 6.79
CA VAL A 49 -0.53 20.14 6.03
C VAL A 49 -1.42 21.11 6.77
N ALA A 50 -1.04 22.38 6.76
CA ALA A 50 -1.83 23.47 7.29
C ALA A 50 -2.04 24.53 6.22
N HIS A 51 -3.21 25.15 6.22
CA HIS A 51 -3.53 26.27 5.35
C HIS A 51 -3.80 27.52 6.18
N ALA A 52 -3.39 28.67 5.67
CA ALA A 52 -3.77 29.95 6.25
C ALA A 52 -5.29 30.09 6.23
N ALA A 53 -5.87 30.51 7.34
CA ALA A 53 -7.30 30.72 7.52
C ALA A 53 -7.55 31.91 8.45
N ALA A 54 -8.72 32.53 8.31
CA ALA A 54 -9.13 33.62 9.20
C ALA A 54 -9.35 33.11 10.63
N VAL A 55 -8.87 33.88 11.60
CA VAL A 55 -9.09 33.68 13.04
C VAL A 55 -9.48 35.04 13.62
N GLY A 56 -10.79 35.33 13.63
CA GLY A 56 -11.27 36.69 13.88
C GLY A 56 -10.69 37.67 12.86
N GLY A 57 -10.03 38.74 13.33
CA GLY A 57 -9.37 39.76 12.49
C GLY A 57 -7.93 39.43 12.06
N PHE A 58 -7.41 38.25 12.40
CA PHE A 58 -6.04 37.83 12.07
C PHE A 58 -6.02 36.62 11.15
N THR A 59 -4.82 36.26 10.67
CA THR A 59 -4.58 35.02 9.91
C THR A 59 -3.84 34.03 10.81
N GLY A 60 -4.38 32.81 10.91
CA GLY A 60 -3.76 31.69 11.61
C GLY A 60 -3.68 30.44 10.73
N TRP A 61 -3.06 29.39 11.26
CA TRP A 61 -2.96 28.10 10.57
C TRP A 61 -4.12 27.18 10.97
N ARG A 62 -4.90 26.74 9.98
CA ARG A 62 -5.87 25.66 10.15
C ARG A 62 -5.24 24.35 9.66
N GLN A 63 -5.01 23.43 10.59
CA GLN A 63 -4.47 22.10 10.29
C GLN A 63 -5.51 21.26 9.54
N ALA A 64 -5.08 20.57 8.49
CA ALA A 64 -5.85 19.50 7.88
C ALA A 64 -5.67 18.20 8.67
N MET A 65 -6.61 17.26 8.50
CA MET A 65 -6.44 15.91 9.02
C MET A 65 -5.20 15.27 8.37
N PRO A 66 -4.23 14.75 9.14
CA PRO A 66 -3.05 14.12 8.58
C PRO A 66 -3.38 12.92 7.70
N VAL A 67 -2.67 12.78 6.58
CA VAL A 67 -2.80 11.64 5.66
C VAL A 67 -1.60 10.73 5.82
N THR A 68 -1.83 9.45 6.08
CA THR A 68 -0.80 8.41 5.93
C THR A 68 -0.81 7.91 4.50
N GLN A 69 0.34 7.94 3.84
CA GLN A 69 0.53 7.41 2.49
C GLN A 69 1.53 6.26 2.52
N TRP A 70 1.16 5.16 1.88
CA TRP A 70 2.05 4.03 1.63
C TRP A 70 2.28 3.89 0.12
N THR A 71 3.55 3.82 -0.28
CA THR A 71 3.95 3.58 -1.68
C THR A 71 4.83 2.34 -1.78
N VAL A 72 4.49 1.43 -2.66
CA VAL A 72 5.26 0.18 -2.86
C VAL A 72 5.31 -0.17 -4.35
N THR A 73 6.41 -0.80 -4.76
CA THR A 73 6.55 -1.35 -6.12
C THR A 73 6.49 -2.87 -6.03
N LYS A 74 5.60 -3.51 -6.80
CA LYS A 74 5.52 -4.97 -6.85
C LYS A 74 6.81 -5.50 -7.50
N PRO A 75 7.55 -6.40 -6.83
CA PRO A 75 8.80 -6.91 -7.38
C PRO A 75 8.53 -7.71 -8.66
N TRP A 76 9.54 -7.77 -9.53
CA TRP A 76 9.55 -8.76 -10.58
C TRP A 76 9.70 -10.15 -9.94
N PRO A 77 8.93 -11.17 -10.35
CA PRO A 77 9.16 -12.54 -9.89
C PRO A 77 10.59 -12.93 -10.23
N ARG A 78 11.36 -13.40 -9.25
CA ARG A 78 12.74 -13.73 -9.54
C ARG A 78 12.80 -14.99 -10.41
N PRO A 79 13.86 -15.16 -11.22
CA PRO A 79 13.99 -16.33 -12.08
C PRO A 79 13.97 -17.67 -11.32
N ASP A 80 14.37 -17.70 -10.05
CA ASP A 80 14.34 -18.89 -9.18
C ASP A 80 12.93 -19.26 -8.70
N ASP A 81 11.97 -18.33 -8.70
CA ASP A 81 10.57 -18.59 -8.33
C ASP A 81 9.80 -19.38 -9.40
N ARG A 82 10.22 -19.32 -10.68
CA ARG A 82 9.54 -20.02 -11.80
C ARG A 82 9.88 -21.51 -11.87
N THR A 83 11.14 -21.85 -11.61
CA THR A 83 11.62 -23.24 -11.69
C THR A 83 10.94 -24.13 -10.64
N ALA A 84 10.49 -23.58 -9.51
CA ALA A 84 9.78 -24.33 -8.49
C ALA A 84 8.29 -24.59 -8.82
N GLN A 85 7.67 -23.80 -9.71
CA GLN A 85 6.29 -24.02 -10.14
C GLN A 85 6.23 -25.05 -11.27
N ASP A 86 7.15 -24.97 -12.25
CA ASP A 86 7.21 -25.90 -13.38
C ASP A 86 7.51 -27.34 -12.94
N LEU A 87 8.37 -27.54 -11.92
CA LEU A 87 8.71 -28.87 -11.39
C LEU A 87 7.56 -29.52 -10.62
N ASN A 88 6.71 -28.73 -9.94
CA ASN A 88 5.57 -29.26 -9.18
C ASN A 88 4.42 -29.70 -10.11
N GLU A 89 4.30 -29.12 -11.30
CA GLU A 89 3.28 -29.50 -12.29
C GLU A 89 3.63 -30.81 -13.02
N GLU A 90 4.92 -31.11 -13.23
CA GLU A 90 5.38 -32.36 -13.87
C GLU A 90 5.32 -33.59 -12.91
N GLU A 91 5.53 -33.39 -11.60
CA GLU A 91 5.48 -34.48 -10.61
C GLU A 91 4.05 -34.96 -10.31
N ASP A 92 3.03 -34.08 -10.38
CA ASP A 92 1.62 -34.42 -10.15
C ASP A 92 0.96 -35.13 -11.35
N GLN A 93 1.59 -35.05 -12.54
CA GLN A 93 1.08 -35.68 -13.76
C GLN A 93 1.57 -37.12 -13.97
N THR A 94 2.51 -37.59 -13.12
CA THR A 94 3.09 -38.94 -13.19
C THR A 94 2.61 -39.85 -12.03
N ARG A 95 1.58 -39.44 -11.28
CA ARG A 95 1.06 -40.18 -10.11
C ARG A 95 -0.40 -40.60 -10.24
#